data_AF-A0A1H5VRB2-F1
#
_entry.id   AF-A0A1H5VRB2-F1
#
_cell.length_a   1.000
_cell.length_b   1.000
_cell.length_c   1.000
_cell.angle_alpha   90.00
_cell.angle_beta   90.00
_cell.angle_gamma   90.00
#
_symmetry.space_group_name_H-M   'P 1'
#
loop_
_entity.id
_entity.type
_entity.pdbx_description
1 polymer ?
#
loop_
_entity_poly.entity_id
_entity_poly.type
_entity_poly.pdbx_seq_one_letter_code
_entity_poly.pdbx_strand_id
1 'polypeptide(L)'
;MNLWDGSYIAKPIVDRGISAWSLMAEDLERGLPKLTAQVEECLASAPWGGGAEGRAFFSAHFRDDGPSEMLSQCGRLTREIADAGTRLRKVIDNTVQTDLDIEHGIRTGMVREV
;
A
#
# COMPACT_ATOMS: atom_id res chain seq x y z
N MET A 1 19.12 25.20 4.73
CA MET A 1 18.96 25.04 3.27
C MET A 1 17.82 24.03 3.07
N ASN A 2 16.62 24.52 2.75
CA ASN A 2 15.48 23.62 2.50
C ASN A 2 15.76 22.86 1.19
N LEU A 3 15.78 21.54 1.26
CA LEU A 3 16.09 20.66 0.12
C LEU A 3 14.99 20.62 -0.95
N TRP A 4 13.87 21.32 -0.73
CA TRP A 4 12.70 21.28 -1.59
C TRP A 4 11.83 22.53 -1.36
N ASP A 5 11.45 23.24 -2.43
CA ASP A 5 10.54 24.39 -2.39
C ASP A 5 9.14 24.08 -2.99
N GLY A 6 8.92 22.82 -3.40
CA GLY A 6 7.65 22.38 -3.99
C GLY A 6 7.42 22.80 -5.44
N SER A 7 8.36 23.52 -6.07
CA SER A 7 8.19 24.06 -7.44
C SER A 7 8.56 23.09 -8.56
N TYR A 8 9.19 21.95 -8.23
CA TYR A 8 9.73 21.03 -9.22
C TYR A 8 9.58 19.56 -8.79
N ILE A 9 9.05 18.75 -9.71
CA ILE A 9 9.02 17.30 -9.59
C ILE A 9 10.17 16.71 -10.42
N ALA A 10 11.16 16.14 -9.72
CA ALA A 10 12.23 15.38 -10.36
C ALA A 10 11.71 14.01 -10.83
N LYS A 11 10.97 13.99 -11.96
CA LYS A 11 10.27 12.81 -12.49
C LYS A 11 11.12 11.53 -12.51
N PRO A 12 12.40 11.54 -12.94
CA PRO A 12 13.24 10.33 -12.93
C PRO A 12 13.56 9.77 -11.54
N ILE A 13 13.56 10.59 -10.49
CA ILE A 13 13.74 10.14 -9.10
C ILE A 13 12.44 9.49 -8.62
N VAL A 14 11.33 10.16 -8.88
CA VAL A 14 9.99 9.69 -8.50
C VAL A 14 9.64 8.38 -9.19
N ASP A 15 9.85 8.27 -10.50
CA ASP A 15 9.59 7.06 -11.28
C ASP A 15 10.39 5.86 -10.74
N ARG A 16 11.65 6.07 -10.34
CA ARG A 16 12.47 5.05 -9.67
C ARG A 16 11.89 4.63 -8.33
N GLY A 17 11.48 5.58 -7.50
CA GLY A 17 10.85 5.31 -6.20
C GLY A 17 9.56 4.51 -6.34
N ILE A 18 8.68 4.90 -7.28
CA ILE A 18 7.43 4.18 -7.55
C ILE A 18 7.73 2.78 -8.10
N SER A 19 8.76 2.61 -8.94
CA SER A 19 9.15 1.29 -9.45
C SER A 19 9.61 0.37 -8.33
N ALA A 20 10.42 0.86 -7.40
CA ALA A 20 10.83 0.11 -6.20
C ALA A 20 9.62 -0.24 -5.30
N TRP A 21 8.70 0.71 -5.12
CA TRP A 21 7.44 0.48 -4.40
C TRP A 21 6.60 -0.62 -5.06
N SER A 22 6.42 -0.58 -6.38
CA SER A 22 5.66 -1.59 -7.12
C SER A 22 6.23 -2.99 -6.92
N LEU A 23 7.55 -3.15 -6.99
CA LEU A 23 8.19 -4.45 -6.75
C LEU A 23 7.93 -4.97 -5.33
N MET A 24 8.07 -4.10 -4.31
CA MET A 24 7.79 -4.48 -2.93
C MET A 24 6.31 -4.83 -2.70
N ALA A 25 5.40 -4.09 -3.33
CA ALA A 25 3.96 -4.36 -3.26
C ALA A 25 3.61 -5.71 -3.91
N GLU A 26 4.19 -6.02 -5.08
CA GLU A 26 4.02 -7.31 -5.75
C GLU A 26 4.54 -8.48 -4.91
N ASP A 27 5.69 -8.29 -4.24
CA ASP A 27 6.24 -9.30 -3.34
C ASP A 27 5.34 -9.53 -2.12
N LEU A 28 4.74 -8.47 -1.57
CA LEU A 28 3.74 -8.58 -0.50
C LEU A 28 2.47 -9.31 -0.97
N GLU A 29 1.92 -8.96 -2.14
CA GLU A 29 0.75 -9.63 -2.71
C GLU A 29 0.99 -11.11 -2.99
N ARG A 30 2.20 -11.46 -3.40
CA ARG A 30 2.60 -12.85 -3.66
C ARG A 30 2.87 -13.64 -2.38
N GLY A 31 3.42 -12.98 -1.36
CA GLY A 31 3.87 -13.60 -0.11
C GLY A 31 2.75 -13.79 0.90
N LEU A 32 1.88 -12.79 1.06
CA LEU A 32 0.85 -12.78 2.10
C LEU A 32 -0.08 -14.01 2.06
N PRO A 33 -0.62 -14.46 0.91
CA PRO A 33 -1.51 -15.62 0.89
C PRO A 33 -0.86 -16.89 1.44
N LYS A 34 0.46 -17.06 1.24
CA LYS A 34 1.20 -18.22 1.75
C LYS A 34 1.34 -18.16 3.27
N LEU A 35 1.65 -16.98 3.81
CA LEU A 35 1.76 -16.78 5.26
C LEU A 35 0.39 -16.94 5.94
N THR A 36 -0.67 -16.37 5.35
CA THR A 36 -2.04 -16.56 5.83
C THR A 36 -2.40 -18.03 5.90
N ALA A 37 -2.15 -18.80 4.83
CA ALA A 37 -2.44 -20.23 4.81
C ALA A 37 -1.67 -21.00 5.89
N GLN A 38 -0.41 -20.66 6.15
CA GLN A 38 0.38 -21.28 7.22
C GLN A 38 -0.18 -21.00 8.62
N VAL A 39 -0.65 -19.77 8.87
CA VAL A 39 -1.31 -19.42 10.13
C VAL A 39 -2.63 -20.20 10.27
N GLU A 40 -3.45 -20.22 9.22
CA GLU A 40 -4.72 -20.95 9.21
C GLU A 40 -4.52 -22.46 9.44
N GLU A 41 -3.51 -23.07 8.81
CA GLU A 41 -3.15 -24.48 9.03
C GLU A 41 -2.72 -24.73 10.48
N CYS A 42 -1.89 -23.85 11.05
CA CYS A 42 -1.47 -23.96 12.44
C CYS A 42 -2.67 -23.87 13.40
N LEU A 43 -3.57 -22.92 13.18
CA LEU A 43 -4.79 -22.77 13.98
C LEU A 43 -5.71 -23.98 13.82
N ALA A 44 -5.86 -24.52 12.61
CA ALA A 44 -6.68 -25.70 12.32
C ALA A 44 -6.16 -26.97 13.02
N SER A 45 -4.85 -27.06 13.25
CA SER A 45 -4.25 -28.18 14.00
C SER A 45 -4.62 -28.19 15.50
N ALA A 46 -5.24 -27.11 16.01
CA ALA A 46 -5.67 -26.96 17.39
C ALA A 46 -4.63 -27.40 18.44
N PRO A 47 -3.40 -26.87 18.39
CA PRO A 47 -2.27 -27.35 19.19
C PRO A 47 -2.46 -27.16 20.71
N TRP A 48 -3.42 -26.34 21.12
CA TRP A 48 -3.77 -26.06 22.51
C TRP A 48 -4.51 -27.21 23.20
N GLY A 49 -5.03 -28.20 22.45
CA GLY A 49 -5.70 -29.38 23.00
C GLY A 49 -7.05 -29.11 23.67
N GLY A 50 -7.71 -30.17 24.15
CA GLY A 50 -9.06 -30.11 24.71
C GLY A 50 -9.15 -29.85 26.22
N GLY A 51 -8.02 -29.70 26.92
CA GLY A 51 -7.95 -29.50 28.37
C GLY A 51 -8.52 -28.16 28.85
N ALA A 52 -8.56 -27.93 30.15
CA ALA A 52 -9.06 -26.66 30.71
C ALA A 52 -8.20 -25.47 30.25
N GLU A 53 -6.89 -25.69 30.19
CA GLU A 53 -5.88 -24.76 29.71
C GLU A 53 -6.07 -24.46 28.21
N GLY A 54 -6.31 -25.49 27.40
CA GLY A 54 -6.55 -25.34 25.97
C GLY A 54 -7.81 -24.55 25.65
N ARG A 55 -8.90 -24.80 26.39
CA ARG A 55 -10.15 -24.03 26.27
C ARG A 55 -9.98 -22.57 26.71
N ALA A 56 -9.23 -22.32 27.78
CA ALA A 56 -8.93 -20.97 28.25
C ALA A 56 -8.09 -20.20 27.23
N PHE A 57 -7.07 -20.85 26.65
CA PHE A 57 -6.29 -20.29 25.55
C PHE A 57 -7.18 -19.96 24.35
N PHE A 58 -7.99 -20.90 23.88
CA PHE A 58 -8.87 -20.69 22.73
C PHE A 58 -9.79 -19.48 22.95
N SER A 59 -10.45 -19.41 24.11
CA SER A 59 -11.34 -18.29 24.43
C SER A 59 -10.64 -16.94 24.50
N ALA A 60 -9.37 -16.90 24.94
CA ALA A 60 -8.59 -15.67 24.96
C ALA A 60 -8.05 -15.30 23.58
N HIS A 61 -7.55 -16.28 22.84
CA HIS A 61 -6.88 -16.10 21.55
C HIS A 61 -7.86 -15.70 20.44
N PHE A 62 -9.06 -16.26 20.44
CA PHE A 62 -10.12 -15.98 19.45
C PHE A 62 -11.14 -14.93 19.94
N ARG A 63 -10.84 -14.19 21.00
CA ARG A 63 -11.67 -13.07 21.44
C ARG A 63 -11.61 -11.95 20.40
N ASP A 64 -12.75 -11.30 20.14
CA ASP A 64 -12.88 -10.16 19.22
C ASP A 64 -12.30 -10.48 17.83
N ASP A 65 -12.74 -11.60 17.25
CA ASP A 65 -12.30 -12.14 15.95
C ASP A 65 -10.82 -12.57 15.86
N GLY A 66 -10.02 -12.28 16.88
CA GLY A 66 -8.70 -12.85 17.13
C GLY A 66 -7.76 -12.82 15.91
N PRO A 67 -7.07 -13.93 15.58
CA PRO A 67 -6.19 -14.00 14.43
C PRO A 67 -6.89 -13.74 13.09
N SER A 68 -8.19 -14.03 12.96
CA SER A 68 -8.92 -13.83 11.71
C SER A 68 -9.01 -12.35 11.34
N GLU A 69 -9.23 -11.47 12.32
CA GLU A 69 -9.22 -10.03 12.08
C GLU A 69 -7.82 -9.53 11.69
N MET A 70 -6.77 -10.02 12.37
CA MET A 70 -5.39 -9.69 12.00
C MET A 70 -5.10 -10.08 10.54
N LEU A 71 -5.46 -11.30 10.12
CA LEU A 71 -5.26 -11.78 8.75
C LEU A 71 -6.06 -10.95 7.72
N SER A 72 -7.29 -10.59 8.06
CA SER A 72 -8.13 -9.68 7.25
C SER A 72 -7.48 -8.31 7.07
N GLN A 73 -6.95 -7.73 8.15
CA GLN A 73 -6.25 -6.44 8.13
C GLN A 73 -4.98 -6.49 7.29
N CYS A 74 -4.18 -7.57 7.40
CA CYS A 74 -3.03 -7.77 6.51
C CYS A 74 -3.44 -7.76 5.04
N GLY A 75 -4.52 -8.48 4.69
CA GLY A 75 -5.05 -8.51 3.33
C GLY A 75 -5.51 -7.14 2.83
N ARG A 76 -6.15 -6.35 3.70
CA ARG A 76 -6.54 -4.97 3.38
C ARG A 76 -5.34 -4.07 3.16
N LEU A 77 -4.37 -4.08 4.08
CA LEU A 77 -3.17 -3.24 4.01
C LEU A 77 -2.33 -3.54 2.76
N THR A 78 -2.17 -4.81 2.39
CA THR A 78 -1.45 -5.18 1.17
C THR A 78 -2.10 -4.58 -0.08
N ARG A 79 -3.44 -4.62 -0.19
CA ARG A 79 -4.15 -3.97 -1.30
C ARG A 79 -4.01 -2.45 -1.29
N GLU A 80 -4.12 -1.83 -0.12
CA GLU A 80 -3.95 -0.37 0.02
C GLU A 80 -2.54 0.08 -0.38
N ILE A 81 -1.51 -0.71 -0.03
CA ILE A 81 -0.12 -0.47 -0.44
C ILE A 81 0.03 -0.55 -1.96
N ALA A 82 -0.53 -1.58 -2.61
CA ALA A 82 -0.46 -1.73 -4.05
C ALA A 82 -1.17 -0.57 -4.78
N ASP A 83 -2.37 -0.19 -4.32
CA ASP A 83 -3.17 0.89 -4.90
C ASP A 83 -2.50 2.26 -4.74
N ALA A 84 -1.83 2.51 -3.61
CA ALA A 84 -1.17 3.78 -3.33
C ALA A 84 -0.10 4.13 -4.39
N GLY A 85 0.69 3.15 -4.83
CA GLY A 85 1.72 3.35 -5.86
C GLY A 85 1.13 3.80 -7.20
N THR A 86 0.02 3.19 -7.61
CA THR A 86 -0.70 3.56 -8.85
C THR A 86 -1.29 4.96 -8.75
N ARG A 87 -1.90 5.30 -7.60
CA ARG A 87 -2.47 6.63 -7.36
C ARG A 87 -1.39 7.72 -7.39
N LEU A 88 -0.25 7.47 -6.75
CA LEU A 88 0.88 8.40 -6.74
C LEU A 88 1.39 8.67 -8.16
N ARG A 89 1.62 7.61 -8.95
CA ARG A 89 2.06 7.76 -10.35
C ARG A 89 1.12 8.67 -11.15
N LYS A 90 -0.18 8.41 -11.06
CA LYS A 90 -1.20 9.20 -11.76
C LYS A 90 -1.21 10.66 -11.34
N VAL A 91 -1.11 10.94 -10.04
CA VAL A 91 -1.06 12.33 -9.52
C VAL A 91 0.18 13.05 -10.05
N ILE A 92 1.34 12.40 -10.02
CA ILE A 92 2.59 12.99 -10.51
C ILE A 92 2.55 13.26 -12.02
N ASP A 93 2.09 12.29 -12.83
CA ASP A 93 1.98 12.47 -14.28
C ASP A 93 1.02 13.61 -14.62
N ASN A 94 -0.11 13.72 -13.90
CA ASN A 94 -1.06 14.83 -14.06
C ASN A 94 -0.45 16.19 -13.71
N THR A 95 0.31 16.28 -12.61
CA THR A 95 0.95 17.54 -12.19
C THR A 95 1.99 17.97 -13.23
N VAL A 96 2.85 17.05 -13.66
CA VAL A 96 3.87 17.34 -14.69
C VAL A 96 3.22 17.79 -16.01
N GLN A 97 2.13 17.14 -16.43
CA GLN A 97 1.42 17.54 -17.64
C GLN A 97 0.80 18.94 -17.49
N THR A 98 0.21 19.24 -16.33
CA THR A 98 -0.37 20.56 -16.05
C THR A 98 0.68 21.66 -16.12
N ASP A 99 1.88 21.43 -15.59
CA ASP A 99 2.99 22.39 -15.67
C ASP A 99 3.41 22.65 -17.12
N LEU A 100 3.52 21.58 -17.93
CA LEU A 100 3.84 21.69 -19.36
C LEU A 100 2.76 22.46 -20.14
N ASP A 101 1.49 22.24 -19.83
CA ASP A 101 0.37 22.92 -20.47
C ASP A 101 0.34 24.41 -20.11
N ILE A 102 0.64 24.77 -18.85
CA ILE A 102 0.78 26.16 -18.40
C ILE A 102 1.95 26.84 -19.12
N GLU A 103 3.13 26.21 -19.15
CA GLU A 103 4.29 26.75 -19.86
C GLU A 103 4.01 26.96 -21.35
N HIS A 104 3.30 26.02 -21.98
CA HIS A 104 2.90 26.12 -23.38
C HIS A 104 1.91 27.27 -23.61
N GLY A 105 0.92 27.43 -22.73
CA GLY A 105 -0.06 28.52 -22.78
C GLY A 105 0.60 29.90 -22.63
N ILE A 106 1.55 30.03 -21.71
CA ILE A 106 2.36 31.25 -21.55
C ILE A 106 3.19 31.52 -22.81
N ARG A 107 3.87 30.51 -23.34
CA ARG A 107 4.76 30.65 -24.52
C ARG A 107 4.01 31.03 -25.80
N THR A 108 2.78 30.55 -25.96
CA THR A 108 1.93 30.80 -27.14
C THR A 108 1.04 32.03 -27.00
N GLY A 109 1.08 32.72 -25.85
CA GLY A 109 0.22 33.87 -25.57
C GLY A 109 -1.27 33.51 -25.40
N MET A 110 -1.58 32.22 -25.21
CA MET A 110 -2.93 31.70 -25.03
C MET A 110 -3.40 31.73 -23.57
N VAL A 111 -2.88 32.62 -22.74
CA VAL A 111 -3.45 32.88 -21.42
C VAL A 111 -4.75 33.65 -21.63
N ARG A 112 -5.86 32.93 -21.81
CA ARG A 112 -7.18 33.53 -21.82
C ARG A 112 -7.43 34.16 -20.45
N GLU A 113 -7.52 35.47 -20.42
CA GLU A 113 -8.17 36.20 -19.34
C GLU A 113 -9.59 35.63 -19.15
N VAL A 114 -9.89 35.22 -17.92
CA VAL A 114 -11.25 34.98 -17.42
C VAL A 114 -11.49 35.97 -16.30
#